data_AF-A0A096CU62-F1
#
_entry.id   AF-A0A096CU62-F1
#
_cell.length_a   1.000
_cell.length_b   1.000
_cell.length_c   1.000
_cell.angle_alpha   90.00
_cell.angle_beta   90.00
_cell.angle_gamma   90.00
#
_symmetry.space_group_name_H-M   'P 1'
#
loop_
_entity.id
_entity.type
_entity.pdbx_description
1 polymer ?
#
loop_
_entity_poly.entity_id
_entity_poly.type
_entity_poly.pdbx_seq_one_letter_code
_entity_poly.pdbx_strand_id
1 'polypeptide(L)'
;MKKILGLDLGTTSIGWALVNEAETESEKSSIIRLGVRVNPLTIDEKGNFEKGKAITTNSDRQQRHSARINLQRYKLRRQNLCDCLQIGGLLGSESMYEEGKESTFETYKLRAKAATEKVALHEFARILFMLNKKRGYKSNRKANSKEDGQAFDGMTIAKKLYEENLTPAEYSLQLLNKGKKFSPSYYRSDLESELNRIWEEQKKYYPEILTDDFYQQLEGKTKVNTTKIFLAKYGIYTADLKGLDKKMQP
;
A
#
# COMPACT_ATOMS: atom_id res chain seq x y z
N MET A 1 -19.81 -53.08 28.70
CA MET A 1 -18.47 -52.46 28.54
C MET A 1 -18.49 -51.38 27.46
N LYS A 2 -18.40 -50.13 27.91
CA LYS A 2 -18.38 -48.92 27.06
C LYS A 2 -16.98 -48.65 26.54
N LYS A 3 -16.84 -48.34 25.25
CA LYS A 3 -15.55 -47.93 24.67
C LYS A 3 -15.39 -46.41 24.74
N ILE A 4 -14.30 -45.95 25.37
CA ILE A 4 -13.99 -44.52 25.54
C ILE A 4 -12.63 -44.23 24.91
N LEU A 5 -12.57 -43.16 24.12
CA LEU A 5 -11.33 -42.56 23.63
C LEU A 5 -11.07 -41.27 24.42
N GLY A 6 -10.05 -41.29 25.27
CA GLY A 6 -9.53 -40.08 25.91
C GLY A 6 -8.48 -39.41 25.03
N LEU A 7 -8.55 -38.09 24.90
CA LEU A 7 -7.58 -37.27 24.16
C LEU A 7 -7.04 -36.17 25.08
N ASP A 8 -5.71 -36.08 25.16
CA ASP A 8 -4.98 -34.99 25.80
C ASP A 8 -4.32 -34.14 24.70
N LEU A 9 -4.83 -32.93 24.48
CA LEU A 9 -4.46 -32.06 23.35
C LEU A 9 -3.47 -30.98 23.80
N GLY A 10 -2.18 -31.28 23.70
CA GLY A 10 -1.10 -30.32 23.87
C GLY A 10 -0.78 -29.54 22.58
N THR A 11 0.03 -28.49 22.70
CA THR A 11 0.48 -27.68 21.55
C THR A 11 1.43 -28.43 20.62
N THR A 12 2.17 -29.41 21.15
CA THR A 12 3.20 -30.17 20.43
C THR A 12 3.00 -31.68 20.52
N SER A 13 1.92 -32.13 21.17
CA SER A 13 1.63 -33.55 21.27
C SER A 13 0.15 -33.81 21.51
N ILE A 14 -0.30 -34.98 21.08
CA ILE A 14 -1.64 -35.50 21.35
C ILE A 14 -1.47 -36.85 22.04
N GLY A 15 -1.73 -36.88 23.34
CA GLY A 15 -1.87 -38.12 24.09
C GLY A 15 -3.23 -38.74 23.82
N TRP A 16 -3.29 -40.06 23.65
CA TRP A 16 -4.57 -40.74 23.48
C TRP A 16 -4.58 -42.11 24.17
N ALA A 17 -5.75 -42.47 24.69
CA ALA A 17 -6.00 -43.78 25.28
C ALA A 17 -7.38 -44.29 24.88
N LEU A 18 -7.44 -45.52 24.40
CA LEU A 18 -8.67 -46.26 24.13
C LEU A 18 -8.85 -47.28 25.26
N VAL A 19 -9.97 -47.16 25.98
CA VAL A 19 -10.28 -48.00 27.15
C VAL A 19 -11.67 -48.62 27.01
N ASN A 20 -11.84 -49.82 27.56
CA ASN A 20 -13.16 -50.34 27.91
C ASN A 20 -13.44 -49.94 29.37
N GLU A 21 -14.51 -49.22 29.61
CA GLU A 21 -15.04 -48.91 30.93
C GLU A 21 -16.12 -49.93 31.31
N ALA A 22 -16.01 -50.50 32.51
CA ALA A 22 -17.03 -51.38 33.07
C ALA A 22 -18.32 -50.61 33.34
N GLU A 23 -19.45 -51.17 32.94
CA GLU A 23 -20.78 -50.58 33.17
C GLU A 23 -21.55 -51.28 34.30
N THR A 24 -21.10 -52.45 34.72
CA THR A 24 -21.69 -53.24 35.82
C THR A 24 -20.61 -53.73 36.78
N GLU A 25 -20.98 -54.07 38.02
CA GLU A 25 -20.03 -54.59 39.04
C GLU A 25 -19.36 -55.92 38.64
N SER A 26 -19.97 -56.66 37.71
CA SER A 26 -19.43 -57.89 37.13
C SER A 26 -18.40 -57.66 36.01
N GLU A 27 -18.33 -56.45 35.46
CA GLU A 27 -17.37 -56.08 34.42
C GLU A 27 -16.10 -55.46 35.01
N LYS A 28 -14.95 -55.63 34.35
CA LYS A 28 -13.69 -54.97 34.72
C LYS A 28 -13.20 -54.06 33.60
N SER A 29 -12.89 -52.81 33.95
CA SER A 29 -12.31 -51.86 33.00
C SER A 29 -10.94 -52.36 32.49
N SER A 30 -10.62 -52.07 31.24
CA SER A 30 -9.36 -52.47 30.62
C SER A 30 -8.84 -51.42 29.64
N ILE A 31 -7.52 -51.29 29.55
CA ILE A 31 -6.87 -50.44 28.55
C ILE A 31 -6.72 -51.28 27.28
N ILE A 32 -7.31 -50.82 26.17
CA ILE A 32 -7.14 -51.47 24.86
C ILE A 32 -5.81 -51.04 24.25
N ARG A 33 -5.56 -49.72 24.23
CA ARG A 33 -4.35 -49.14 23.65
C ARG A 33 -4.12 -47.74 24.16
N LEU A 34 -2.86 -47.34 24.21
CA LEU A 34 -2.45 -45.97 24.46
C LEU A 34 -1.35 -45.57 23.49
N GLY A 35 -1.17 -44.27 23.30
CA GLY A 35 -0.10 -43.72 22.47
C GLY A 35 0.01 -42.22 22.58
N VAL A 36 1.07 -41.68 22.00
CA VAL A 36 1.29 -40.25 21.88
C VAL A 36 1.68 -39.93 20.44
N ARG A 37 0.99 -38.97 19.83
CA ARG A 37 1.43 -38.37 18.57
C ARG A 37 2.20 -37.10 18.90
N VAL A 38 3.50 -37.09 18.62
CA VAL A 38 4.31 -35.88 18.72
C VAL A 38 4.16 -35.07 17.42
N ASN A 39 3.88 -33.78 17.55
CA ASN A 39 3.88 -32.80 16.48
C ASN A 39 5.04 -31.81 16.74
N PRO A 40 6.24 -32.09 16.23
CA PRO A 40 7.42 -31.30 16.56
C PRO A 40 7.29 -29.88 15.98
N LEU A 41 7.49 -28.88 16.84
CA LEU A 41 7.70 -27.50 16.40
C LEU A 41 9.16 -27.33 15.97
N THR A 42 9.37 -26.48 14.97
CA THR A 42 10.70 -25.98 14.65
C THR A 42 11.27 -25.16 15.82
N ILE A 43 12.59 -24.98 15.85
CA ILE A 43 13.28 -24.19 16.89
C ILE A 43 12.69 -22.77 16.96
N ASP A 44 12.39 -22.17 15.81
CA ASP A 44 11.83 -20.82 15.71
C ASP A 44 10.38 -20.76 16.23
N GLU A 45 9.55 -21.76 15.91
CA GLU A 45 8.17 -21.86 16.42
C GLU A 45 8.14 -22.03 17.94
N LYS A 46 9.02 -22.89 18.47
CA LYS A 46 9.16 -23.11 19.92
C LYS A 46 9.61 -21.84 20.63
N GLY A 47 10.65 -21.18 20.11
CA GLY A 47 11.15 -19.92 20.67
C GLY A 47 10.15 -18.76 20.59
N ASN A 48 9.30 -18.72 19.56
CA ASN A 48 8.24 -17.71 19.45
C ASN A 48 7.07 -18.00 20.41
N PHE A 49 6.70 -19.28 20.59
CA PHE A 49 5.70 -19.71 21.55
C PHE A 49 6.12 -19.40 22.99
N GLU A 50 7.35 -19.73 23.38
CA GLU A 50 7.92 -19.43 24.71
C GLU A 50 7.96 -17.93 25.01
N LYS A 51 8.14 -17.10 23.98
CA LYS A 51 8.12 -15.63 24.09
C LYS A 51 6.70 -15.03 24.08
N GLY A 52 5.66 -15.86 24.08
CA GLY A 52 4.26 -15.41 24.02
C GLY A 52 3.90 -14.65 22.74
N LYS A 53 4.71 -14.78 21.68
CA LYS A 53 4.46 -14.09 20.42
C LYS A 53 3.39 -14.85 19.64
N ALA A 54 2.22 -14.22 19.45
CA ALA A 54 1.14 -14.72 18.59
C ALA A 54 1.48 -14.64 17.08
N ILE A 55 2.74 -14.82 16.71
CA ILE A 55 3.17 -14.77 15.31
C ILE A 55 2.75 -16.09 14.66
N THR A 56 1.82 -16.00 13.70
CA THR A 56 1.45 -17.16 12.88
C THR A 56 2.66 -17.63 12.07
N THR A 57 2.81 -18.94 11.89
CA THR A 57 3.86 -19.57 11.05
C THR A 57 3.86 -19.05 9.61
N ASN A 58 2.71 -18.55 9.14
CA ASN A 58 2.51 -17.98 7.82
C ASN A 58 2.80 -16.48 7.71
N SER A 59 3.16 -15.80 8.81
CA SER A 59 3.40 -14.35 8.84
C SER A 59 4.46 -13.93 7.82
N ASP A 60 5.60 -14.61 7.78
CA ASP A 60 6.71 -14.29 6.88
C ASP A 60 6.33 -14.49 5.41
N ARG A 61 5.61 -15.59 5.12
CA ARG A 61 5.06 -15.85 3.78
C ARG A 61 4.13 -14.72 3.37
N GLN A 62 3.25 -14.29 4.26
CA GLN A 62 2.29 -13.22 4.00
C GLN A 62 2.97 -11.86 3.80
N GLN A 63 4.00 -11.53 4.59
CA GLN A 63 4.80 -10.31 4.43
C GLN A 63 5.49 -10.28 3.06
N ARG A 64 6.19 -11.36 2.69
CA ARG A 64 6.87 -11.48 1.38
C ARG A 64 5.89 -11.42 0.22
N HIS A 65 4.73 -12.07 0.34
CA HIS A 65 3.68 -12.03 -0.67
C HIS A 65 3.12 -10.62 -0.86
N SER A 66 2.81 -9.93 0.24
CA SER A 66 2.31 -8.55 0.22
C SER A 66 3.31 -7.58 -0.42
N ALA A 67 4.61 -7.71 -0.12
CA ALA A 67 5.66 -6.91 -0.73
C ALA A 67 5.74 -7.09 -2.25
N ARG A 68 5.63 -8.34 -2.74
CA ARG A 68 5.61 -8.65 -4.18
C ARG A 68 4.40 -8.02 -4.88
N ILE A 69 3.21 -8.14 -4.31
CA ILE A 69 2.00 -7.52 -4.85
C ILE A 69 2.15 -6.00 -4.94
N ASN A 70 2.68 -5.38 -3.89
CA ASN A 70 2.89 -3.93 -3.86
C ASN A 70 3.88 -3.48 -4.94
N LEU A 71 4.97 -4.22 -5.13
CA LEU A 71 5.93 -3.95 -6.21
C LEU A 71 5.29 -4.09 -7.60
N GLN A 72 4.51 -5.15 -7.82
CA GLN A 72 3.83 -5.37 -9.11
C GLN A 72 2.84 -4.25 -9.41
N ARG A 73 2.03 -3.84 -8.43
CA ARG A 73 1.09 -2.72 -8.57
C ARG A 73 1.80 -1.37 -8.75
N TYR A 74 2.99 -1.21 -8.18
CA TYR A 74 3.83 -0.04 -8.41
C TYR A 74 4.31 0.02 -9.88
N LYS A 75 4.82 -1.10 -10.41
CA LYS A 75 5.27 -1.20 -11.81
C LYS A 75 4.12 -0.94 -12.78
N LEU A 76 3.00 -1.63 -12.61
CA LEU A 76 1.82 -1.48 -13.48
C LEU A 76 1.30 -0.04 -13.48
N ARG A 77 1.19 0.60 -12.31
CA ARG A 77 0.73 1.99 -12.22
C ARG A 77 1.67 2.96 -12.95
N ARG A 78 2.98 2.72 -12.91
CA ARG A 78 3.95 3.55 -13.64
C ARG A 78 3.90 3.32 -15.14
N GLN A 79 3.70 2.07 -15.56
CA GLN A 79 3.52 1.75 -16.97
C GLN A 79 2.28 2.45 -17.54
N ASN A 80 1.13 2.31 -16.87
CA ASN A 80 -0.09 2.97 -17.31
C ASN A 80 0.06 4.50 -17.39
N LEU A 81 0.78 5.12 -16.44
CA LEU A 81 1.08 6.56 -16.53
C LEU A 81 1.95 6.88 -17.76
N CYS A 82 2.97 6.06 -18.02
CA CYS A 82 3.82 6.20 -19.21
C CYS A 82 2.98 6.13 -20.49
N ASP A 83 2.14 5.11 -20.61
CA ASP A 83 1.31 4.89 -21.80
C ASP A 83 0.35 6.07 -22.02
N CYS A 84 -0.31 6.55 -20.96
CA CYS A 84 -1.18 7.73 -21.03
C CYS A 84 -0.43 8.99 -21.48
N LEU A 85 0.77 9.25 -20.92
CA LEU A 85 1.55 10.42 -21.28
C LEU A 85 2.12 10.32 -22.70
N GLN A 86 2.45 9.11 -23.16
CA GLN A 86 2.90 8.86 -24.52
C GLN A 86 1.77 9.11 -25.53
N ILE A 87 0.58 8.56 -25.28
CA ILE A 87 -0.60 8.78 -26.12
C ILE A 87 -0.97 10.27 -26.17
N GLY A 88 -0.86 10.98 -25.04
CA GLY A 88 -1.10 12.41 -24.96
C GLY A 88 -0.01 13.28 -25.60
N GLY A 89 1.13 12.71 -26.01
CA GLY A 89 2.25 13.47 -26.58
C GLY A 89 3.02 14.32 -25.56
N LEU A 90 2.93 14.00 -24.26
CA LEU A 90 3.61 14.75 -23.18
C LEU A 90 5.03 14.25 -22.92
N LEU A 91 5.39 13.07 -23.44
CA LEU A 91 6.74 12.53 -23.31
C LEU A 91 7.65 13.08 -24.41
N GLY A 92 8.79 13.64 -24.01
CA GLY A 92 9.89 13.96 -24.92
C GLY A 92 10.94 12.85 -24.98
N SER A 93 12.07 13.12 -25.65
CA SER A 93 13.22 12.21 -25.74
C SER A 93 14.10 12.22 -24.48
N GLU A 94 13.84 13.12 -23.55
CA GLU A 94 14.63 13.32 -22.34
C GLU A 94 14.40 12.21 -21.30
N SER A 95 15.37 12.04 -20.41
CA SER A 95 15.30 11.07 -19.32
C SER A 95 14.21 11.42 -18.30
N MET A 96 13.41 10.43 -17.92
CA MET A 96 12.33 10.58 -16.94
C MET A 96 12.80 10.52 -15.48
N TYR A 97 14.11 10.40 -15.25
CA TYR A 97 14.73 10.31 -13.93
C TYR A 97 15.88 11.31 -13.81
N GLU A 98 16.48 11.38 -12.61
CA GLU A 98 17.65 12.20 -12.33
C GLU A 98 18.90 11.39 -12.74
N GLU A 99 19.72 11.95 -13.63
CA GLU A 99 20.98 11.36 -14.12
C GLU A 99 22.19 12.13 -13.60
N GLY A 100 22.96 11.49 -12.72
CA GLY A 100 24.22 12.02 -12.22
C GLY A 100 24.07 13.10 -11.14
N LYS A 101 25.18 13.82 -10.89
CA LYS A 101 25.26 14.82 -9.81
C LYS A 101 24.55 16.13 -10.16
N GLU A 102 24.46 16.47 -11.44
CA GLU A 102 23.92 17.76 -11.90
C GLU A 102 22.39 17.83 -11.77
N SER A 103 21.71 16.70 -11.93
CA SER A 103 20.26 16.59 -11.75
C SER A 103 19.82 16.38 -10.29
N THR A 104 20.72 16.56 -9.31
CA THR A 104 20.40 16.27 -7.90
C THR A 104 19.24 17.14 -7.42
N PHE A 105 18.18 16.48 -6.93
CA PHE A 105 16.94 17.11 -6.44
C PHE A 105 16.13 17.86 -7.50
N GLU A 106 16.45 17.67 -8.78
CA GLU A 106 15.78 18.34 -9.89
C GLU A 106 14.27 18.07 -9.87
N THR A 107 13.83 16.85 -9.55
CA THR A 107 12.40 16.54 -9.47
C THR A 107 11.67 17.34 -8.38
N TYR A 108 12.34 17.65 -7.26
CA TYR A 108 11.76 18.52 -6.23
C TYR A 108 11.75 19.99 -6.66
N LYS A 109 12.82 20.45 -7.35
CA LYS A 109 12.88 21.80 -7.93
C LYS A 109 11.78 22.03 -8.96
N LEU A 110 11.58 21.07 -9.87
CA LEU A 110 10.54 21.12 -10.90
C LEU A 110 9.14 21.13 -10.27
N ARG A 111 8.88 20.29 -9.26
CA ARG A 111 7.60 20.28 -8.54
C ARG A 111 7.31 21.62 -7.85
N ALA A 112 8.30 22.20 -7.18
CA ALA A 112 8.18 23.50 -6.54
C ALA A 112 7.93 24.60 -7.58
N LYS A 113 8.72 24.64 -8.66
CA LYS A 113 8.58 25.60 -9.76
C LYS A 113 7.21 25.51 -10.42
N ALA A 114 6.73 24.31 -10.72
CA ALA A 114 5.46 24.10 -11.42
C ALA A 114 4.22 24.55 -10.62
N ALA A 115 4.37 24.78 -9.30
CA ALA A 115 3.31 25.31 -8.45
C ALA A 115 3.19 26.84 -8.52
N THR A 116 4.12 27.53 -9.20
CA THR A 116 4.18 29.00 -9.29
C THR A 116 4.49 29.53 -10.69
N GLU A 117 5.13 28.74 -11.55
CA GLU A 117 5.63 29.15 -12.86
C GLU A 117 5.39 28.07 -13.92
N LYS A 118 5.40 28.45 -15.20
CA LYS A 118 5.35 27.51 -16.33
C LYS A 118 6.54 26.54 -16.31
N VAL A 119 6.26 25.26 -16.52
CA VAL A 119 7.25 24.23 -16.84
C VAL A 119 7.00 23.64 -18.22
N ALA A 120 8.02 23.04 -18.85
CA ALA A 120 7.86 22.35 -20.11
C ALA A 120 7.03 21.06 -19.94
N LEU A 121 6.39 20.59 -21.01
CA LEU A 121 5.54 19.38 -20.95
C LEU A 121 6.32 18.12 -20.51
N HIS A 122 7.56 17.95 -20.97
CA HIS A 122 8.40 16.83 -20.54
C HIS A 122 8.79 16.93 -19.05
N GLU A 123 9.01 18.15 -18.51
CA GLU A 123 9.24 18.38 -17.08
C GLU A 123 7.98 18.07 -16.28
N PHE A 124 6.80 18.46 -16.80
CA PHE A 124 5.51 18.12 -16.22
C PHE A 124 5.28 16.60 -16.15
N ALA A 125 5.66 15.85 -17.19
CA ALA A 125 5.66 14.39 -17.15
C ALA A 125 6.56 13.84 -16.02
N ARG A 126 7.78 14.38 -15.85
CA ARG A 126 8.70 13.99 -14.75
C ARG A 126 8.08 14.25 -13.37
N ILE A 127 7.40 15.38 -13.20
CA ILE A 127 6.65 15.73 -11.98
C ILE A 127 5.58 14.67 -11.68
N LEU A 128 4.74 14.33 -12.66
CA LEU A 128 3.69 13.33 -12.50
C LEU A 128 4.26 11.95 -12.14
N PHE A 129 5.38 11.54 -12.74
CA PHE A 129 6.06 10.31 -12.38
C PHE A 129 6.58 10.30 -10.94
N MET A 130 7.08 11.44 -10.45
CA MET A 130 7.55 11.56 -9.08
C MET A 130 6.40 11.45 -8.06
N LEU A 131 5.29 12.16 -8.32
CA LEU A 131 4.07 12.05 -7.50
C LEU A 131 3.48 10.63 -7.53
N ASN A 132 3.47 9.97 -8.70
CA ASN A 132 3.04 8.58 -8.85
C ASN A 132 3.92 7.60 -8.06
N LYS A 133 5.24 7.87 -8.01
CA LYS A 133 6.23 7.08 -7.26
C LYS A 133 6.03 7.23 -5.75
N LYS A 134 5.82 8.45 -5.27
CA LYS A 134 5.79 8.82 -3.84
C LYS A 134 4.45 9.42 -3.41
N ARG A 135 3.34 8.75 -3.73
CA ARG A 135 1.93 9.17 -3.53
C ARG A 135 1.40 9.28 -2.08
N GLY A 136 2.28 9.39 -1.10
CA GLY A 136 1.94 9.57 0.31
C GLY A 136 1.22 8.41 1.00
N TYR A 137 1.14 8.52 2.33
CA TYR A 137 0.37 7.63 3.17
C TYR A 137 -1.10 8.07 3.16
N LYS A 138 -2.02 7.13 2.87
CA LYS A 138 -3.46 7.36 3.02
C LYS A 138 -3.90 6.73 4.33
N SER A 139 -4.27 7.57 5.31
CA SER A 139 -4.87 7.09 6.53
C SER A 139 -6.22 6.44 6.22
N ASN A 140 -6.41 5.21 6.70
CA ASN A 140 -7.70 4.52 6.69
C ASN A 140 -8.39 4.59 8.07
N ARG A 141 -7.82 5.34 9.03
CA ARG A 141 -8.44 5.52 10.34
C ARG A 141 -9.71 6.36 10.18
N LYS A 142 -10.80 5.94 10.82
CA LYS A 142 -11.98 6.79 10.96
C LYS A 142 -11.65 7.88 11.98
N ALA A 143 -12.16 9.09 11.79
CA ALA A 143 -11.84 10.27 12.60
C ALA A 143 -12.08 10.08 14.12
N ASN A 144 -12.80 9.04 14.55
CA ASN A 144 -13.21 8.79 15.95
C ASN A 144 -12.56 7.55 16.61
N SER A 145 -11.50 6.97 16.07
CA SER A 145 -10.81 5.85 16.74
C SER A 145 -9.77 6.35 17.74
N LYS A 146 -10.01 6.12 19.04
CA LYS A 146 -9.12 6.44 20.19
C LYS A 146 -7.83 5.60 20.27
N GLU A 147 -7.51 4.82 19.23
CA GLU A 147 -6.30 4.00 19.20
C GLU A 147 -5.14 4.81 18.63
N ASP A 148 -4.34 5.38 19.53
CA ASP A 148 -3.06 6.01 19.25
C ASP A 148 -2.00 4.95 18.93
N GLY A 149 -2.15 4.28 17.79
CA GLY A 149 -1.03 3.57 17.18
C GLY A 149 0.03 4.59 16.74
N GLN A 150 1.30 4.27 16.99
CA GLN A 150 2.50 5.08 16.72
C GLN A 150 2.25 6.19 15.69
N ALA A 151 2.19 7.42 16.17
CA ALA A 151 1.86 8.58 15.37
C ALA A 151 2.83 8.68 14.19
N PHE A 152 2.30 8.55 12.99
CA PHE A 152 2.95 9.10 11.82
C PHE A 152 3.13 10.60 12.10
N ASP A 153 4.37 11.09 12.17
CA ASP A 153 4.69 12.51 12.41
C ASP A 153 4.21 13.43 11.26
N GLY A 154 3.48 12.88 10.28
CA GLY A 154 2.83 13.66 9.24
C GLY A 154 1.83 14.67 9.75
N MET A 155 1.31 14.56 10.99
CA MET A 155 0.44 15.62 11.53
C MET A 155 1.23 16.91 11.77
N THR A 156 2.44 16.82 12.33
CA THR A 156 3.33 17.97 12.55
C THR A 156 3.74 18.58 11.21
N ILE A 157 4.08 17.73 10.24
CA ILE A 157 4.44 18.17 8.90
C ILE A 157 3.24 18.83 8.20
N ALA A 158 2.05 18.23 8.24
CA ALA A 158 0.85 18.77 7.61
C ALA A 158 0.46 20.13 8.20
N LYS A 159 0.53 20.30 9.53
CA LYS A 159 0.34 21.60 10.19
C LYS A 159 1.34 22.64 9.67
N LYS A 160 2.63 22.28 9.62
CA LYS A 160 3.68 23.18 9.11
C LYS A 160 3.46 23.57 7.64
N LEU A 161 3.10 22.61 6.78
CA LEU A 161 2.78 22.89 5.37
C LEU A 161 1.62 23.88 5.25
N TYR A 162 0.58 23.73 6.07
CA TYR A 162 -0.57 24.62 6.08
C TYR A 162 -0.22 26.02 6.60
N GLU A 163 0.44 26.11 7.76
CA GLU A 163 0.79 27.38 8.41
C GLU A 163 1.77 28.22 7.57
N GLU A 164 2.72 27.56 6.90
CA GLU A 164 3.73 28.22 6.07
C GLU A 164 3.33 28.28 4.58
N ASN A 165 2.14 27.79 4.22
CA ASN A 165 1.61 27.71 2.85
C ASN A 165 2.59 27.06 1.85
N LEU A 166 3.29 26.01 2.31
CA LEU A 166 4.28 25.26 1.55
C LEU A 166 3.67 24.01 0.92
N THR A 167 4.12 23.68 -0.27
CA THR A 167 3.93 22.36 -0.86
C THR A 167 4.92 21.35 -0.26
N PRO A 168 4.59 20.05 -0.23
CA PRO A 168 5.55 18.98 0.09
C PRO A 168 6.85 19.06 -0.70
N ALA A 169 6.80 19.44 -1.99
CA ALA A 169 7.99 19.64 -2.81
C ALA A 169 8.89 20.78 -2.29
N GLU A 170 8.33 21.97 -2.05
CA GLU A 170 9.07 23.12 -1.52
C GLU A 170 9.68 22.78 -0.16
N TYR A 171 8.91 22.18 0.74
CA TYR A 171 9.41 21.81 2.06
C TYR A 171 10.52 20.75 1.99
N SER A 172 10.34 19.71 1.16
CA SER A 172 11.39 18.72 0.91
C SER A 172 12.66 19.36 0.37
N LEU A 173 12.54 20.26 -0.61
CA LEU A 173 13.67 20.97 -1.20
C LEU A 173 14.41 21.83 -0.17
N GLN A 174 13.68 22.55 0.68
CA GLN A 174 14.27 23.33 1.78
C GLN A 174 15.08 22.45 2.75
N LEU A 175 14.57 21.27 3.11
CA LEU A 175 15.27 20.35 4.00
C LEU A 175 16.53 19.76 3.34
N LEU A 176 16.45 19.40 2.07
CA LEU A 176 17.56 18.86 1.30
C LEU A 176 18.67 19.91 1.13
N ASN A 177 18.32 21.17 0.86
CA ASN A 177 19.26 22.29 0.80
C ASN A 177 19.95 22.56 2.15
N LYS A 178 19.27 22.27 3.26
CA LYS A 178 19.86 22.31 4.62
C LYS A 178 20.73 21.09 4.96
N GLY A 179 20.96 20.18 4.00
CA GLY A 179 21.81 19.00 4.16
C GLY A 179 21.12 17.82 4.86
N LYS A 180 19.79 17.84 5.06
CA LYS A 180 19.09 16.65 5.57
C LYS A 180 19.10 15.55 4.51
N LYS A 181 19.52 14.34 4.90
CA LYS A 181 19.63 13.19 3.98
C LYS A 181 18.28 12.53 3.64
N PHE A 182 17.24 12.79 4.43
CA PHE A 182 15.94 12.13 4.27
C PHE A 182 14.82 13.14 4.12
N SER A 183 13.99 12.93 3.10
CA SER A 183 12.72 13.65 2.95
C SER A 183 11.69 13.09 3.92
N PRO A 184 10.86 13.95 4.52
CA PRO A 184 9.78 13.50 5.39
C PRO A 184 8.74 12.71 4.59
N SER A 185 7.93 11.95 5.32
CA SER A 185 6.78 11.28 4.73
C SER A 185 5.56 12.18 4.81
N TYR A 186 4.79 12.26 3.72
CA TYR A 186 3.62 13.13 3.61
C TYR A 186 2.33 12.31 3.60
N TYR A 187 1.22 12.93 4.01
CA TYR A 187 -0.08 12.36 3.72
C TYR A 187 -0.37 12.43 2.23
N ARG A 188 -1.27 11.54 1.78
CA ARG A 188 -1.76 11.60 0.41
C ARG A 188 -2.49 12.92 0.12
N SER A 189 -3.24 13.43 1.09
CA SER A 189 -3.93 14.72 0.97
C SER A 189 -2.98 15.86 0.65
N ASP A 190 -1.82 15.92 1.31
CA ASP A 190 -0.86 17.01 1.11
C ASP A 190 -0.29 17.00 -0.32
N LEU A 191 -0.07 15.81 -0.88
CA LEU A 191 0.39 15.63 -2.26
C LEU A 191 -0.73 15.82 -3.29
N GLU A 192 -1.97 15.53 -2.93
CA GLU A 192 -3.14 15.87 -3.75
C GLU A 192 -3.28 17.40 -3.81
N SER A 193 -3.18 18.11 -2.68
CA SER A 193 -3.16 19.58 -2.66
C SER A 193 -2.01 20.18 -3.48
N GLU A 194 -0.82 19.59 -3.43
CA GLU A 194 0.29 19.98 -4.31
C GLU A 194 -0.05 19.78 -5.79
N LEU A 195 -0.57 18.60 -6.16
CA LEU A 195 -0.94 18.30 -7.53
C LEU A 195 -2.02 19.28 -8.03
N ASN A 196 -3.01 19.61 -7.20
CA ASN A 196 -4.05 20.56 -7.54
C ASN A 196 -3.46 21.95 -7.77
N ARG A 197 -2.54 22.42 -6.90
CA ARG A 197 -1.86 23.70 -7.09
C ARG A 197 -1.04 23.75 -8.38
N ILE A 198 -0.30 22.67 -8.68
CA ILE A 198 0.44 22.53 -9.93
C ILE A 198 -0.53 22.54 -11.13
N TRP A 199 -1.64 21.79 -11.05
CA TRP A 199 -2.65 21.72 -12.10
C TRP A 199 -3.24 23.10 -12.42
N GLU A 200 -3.66 23.84 -11.38
CA GLU A 200 -4.23 25.18 -11.51
C GLU A 200 -3.25 26.20 -12.10
N GLU A 201 -1.95 26.06 -11.82
CA GLU A 201 -0.93 26.92 -12.43
C GLU A 201 -0.64 26.51 -13.88
N GLN A 202 -0.41 25.21 -14.13
CA GLN A 202 -0.02 24.74 -15.47
C GLN A 202 -1.15 24.85 -16.50
N LYS A 203 -2.42 24.73 -16.10
CA LYS A 203 -3.55 24.85 -17.04
C LYS A 203 -3.66 26.23 -17.70
N LYS A 204 -3.11 27.27 -17.07
CA LYS A 204 -3.02 28.62 -17.66
C LYS A 204 -2.14 28.64 -18.92
N TYR A 205 -1.15 27.76 -18.98
CA TYR A 205 -0.19 27.69 -20.08
C TYR A 205 -0.48 26.58 -21.08
N TYR A 206 -1.25 25.56 -20.70
CA TYR A 206 -1.61 24.39 -21.52
C TYR A 206 -3.12 24.05 -21.43
N PRO A 207 -4.03 25.00 -21.73
CA PRO A 207 -5.48 24.81 -21.58
C PRO A 207 -6.06 23.72 -22.49
N GLU A 208 -5.42 23.44 -23.62
CA GLU A 208 -5.81 22.40 -24.58
C GLU A 208 -5.51 20.98 -24.09
N ILE A 209 -4.57 20.83 -23.14
CA ILE A 209 -4.18 19.53 -22.55
C ILE A 209 -4.83 19.35 -21.17
N LEU A 210 -4.81 20.41 -20.34
CA LEU A 210 -5.25 20.37 -18.95
C LEU A 210 -6.68 20.92 -18.82
N THR A 211 -7.66 20.09 -19.21
CA THR A 211 -9.07 20.47 -19.22
C THR A 211 -9.76 20.21 -17.87
N ASP A 212 -10.51 21.18 -17.36
CA ASP A 212 -11.19 21.09 -16.06
C ASP A 212 -12.40 20.13 -16.07
N ASP A 213 -13.08 19.95 -17.20
CA ASP A 213 -14.34 19.18 -17.28
C ASP A 213 -14.21 17.77 -16.67
N PHE A 214 -13.20 17.01 -17.11
CA PHE A 214 -13.03 15.66 -16.57
C PHE A 214 -12.41 15.67 -15.18
N TYR A 215 -11.49 16.60 -14.91
CA TYR A 215 -10.82 16.70 -13.64
C TYR A 215 -11.81 16.92 -12.48
N GLN A 216 -12.75 17.86 -12.66
CA GLN A 216 -13.83 18.14 -11.70
C GLN A 216 -14.80 16.96 -11.55
N GLN A 217 -15.09 16.21 -12.62
CA GLN A 217 -15.96 15.02 -12.53
C GLN A 217 -15.36 13.92 -11.63
N LEU A 218 -14.03 13.85 -11.52
CA LEU A 218 -13.33 12.86 -10.70
C LEU A 218 -13.19 13.28 -9.23
N GLU A 219 -13.34 14.56 -8.91
CA GLU A 219 -13.12 15.09 -7.57
C GLU A 219 -14.10 14.49 -6.55
N GLY A 220 -13.57 14.06 -5.40
CA GLY A 220 -14.35 13.44 -4.32
C GLY A 220 -15.00 12.10 -4.66
N LYS A 221 -14.79 11.55 -5.88
CA LYS A 221 -15.41 10.28 -6.27
C LYS A 221 -14.70 9.09 -5.63
N THR A 222 -15.49 8.09 -5.26
CA THR A 222 -14.95 6.79 -4.82
C THR A 222 -14.31 6.05 -5.98
N LYS A 223 -13.40 5.11 -5.70
CA LYS A 223 -12.75 4.27 -6.71
C LYS A 223 -13.75 3.68 -7.72
N VAL A 224 -14.90 3.19 -7.24
CA VAL A 224 -15.93 2.57 -8.09
C VAL A 224 -16.53 3.59 -9.05
N ASN A 225 -16.86 4.79 -8.57
CA ASN A 225 -17.45 5.84 -9.40
C ASN A 225 -16.42 6.40 -10.39
N THR A 226 -15.18 6.66 -9.95
CA THR A 226 -14.05 7.02 -10.83
C THR A 226 -13.92 6.01 -11.96
N THR A 227 -13.93 4.71 -11.65
CA THR A 227 -13.84 3.63 -12.66
C THR A 227 -14.96 3.70 -13.68
N LYS A 228 -16.22 3.87 -13.23
CA LYS A 228 -17.39 3.99 -14.12
C LYS A 228 -17.28 5.20 -15.04
N ILE A 229 -16.81 6.33 -14.51
CA ILE A 229 -16.62 7.58 -15.27
C ILE A 229 -15.54 7.40 -16.35
N PHE A 230 -14.40 6.79 -16.01
CA PHE A 230 -13.34 6.47 -16.98
C PHE A 230 -13.80 5.47 -18.05
N LEU A 231 -14.57 4.44 -17.68
CA LEU A 231 -15.14 3.50 -18.63
C LEU A 231 -16.12 4.19 -19.58
N ALA A 232 -17.03 5.01 -19.05
CA ALA A 232 -18.05 5.69 -19.84
C ALA A 232 -17.45 6.71 -20.82
N LYS A 233 -16.42 7.47 -20.41
CA LYS A 233 -15.84 8.52 -21.24
C LYS A 233 -14.73 8.03 -22.18
N TYR A 234 -13.91 7.08 -21.74
CA TYR A 234 -12.69 6.68 -22.44
C TYR A 234 -12.60 5.18 -22.74
N GLY A 235 -13.59 4.36 -22.34
CA GLY A 235 -13.54 2.91 -22.53
C GLY A 235 -12.45 2.22 -21.69
N ILE A 236 -11.92 2.89 -20.67
CA ILE A 236 -10.81 2.38 -19.87
C ILE A 236 -11.33 1.46 -18.76
N TYR A 237 -10.99 0.18 -18.83
CA TYR A 237 -11.27 -0.79 -17.79
C TYR A 237 -10.18 -0.77 -16.72
N THR A 238 -10.56 -0.70 -15.45
CA THR A 238 -9.60 -0.93 -14.37
C THR A 238 -9.25 -2.41 -14.31
N ALA A 239 -7.95 -2.71 -14.20
CA ALA A 239 -7.49 -4.05 -13.90
C ALA A 239 -8.16 -4.57 -12.61
N ASP A 240 -9.00 -5.59 -12.76
CA ASP A 240 -9.64 -6.27 -11.64
C ASP A 240 -8.79 -7.47 -11.24
N LEU A 241 -8.63 -7.67 -9.94
CA LEU A 241 -8.01 -8.88 -9.37
C LEU A 241 -9.12 -9.87 -9.02
N LYS A 242 -9.98 -10.18 -9.99
CA LYS A 242 -10.61 -11.50 -9.98
C LYS A 242 -9.46 -12.46 -10.22
N GLY A 243 -9.34 -13.53 -9.43
CA GLY A 243 -8.28 -14.53 -9.60
C GLY A 243 -8.37 -15.21 -10.97
N LEU A 244 -8.04 -16.50 -11.07
CA LEU A 244 -8.26 -17.32 -12.27
C LEU A 244 -9.75 -17.45 -12.70
N ASP A 245 -10.63 -16.56 -12.25
CA ASP A 245 -12.00 -16.50 -12.70
C ASP A 245 -12.04 -15.75 -14.05
N LYS A 246 -11.75 -16.50 -15.11
CA LYS A 246 -11.91 -16.15 -16.54
C LYS A 246 -13.38 -15.92 -16.91
N LYS A 247 -14.13 -15.15 -16.13
CA LYS A 247 -15.34 -14.52 -16.66
C LYS A 247 -14.87 -13.30 -17.42
N MET A 248 -14.63 -13.55 -18.71
CA MET A 248 -14.32 -12.59 -19.75
C MET A 248 -15.01 -11.27 -19.47
N GLN A 249 -14.24 -10.19 -19.44
CA GLN A 249 -14.84 -8.89 -19.73
C GLN A 249 -15.30 -8.94 -21.20
N PRO A 250 -16.53 -8.48 -21.51
CA PRO A 250 -17.00 -8.42 -22.88
C PRO A 250 -16.11 -7.53 -23.75
#